data_AF-A0A2D4SQU0-F1
#
_entry.id   AF-A0A2D4SQU0-F1
#
_cell.length_a   1.000
_cell.length_b   1.000
_cell.length_c   1.000
_cell.angle_alpha   90.00
_cell.angle_beta   90.00
_cell.angle_gamma   90.00
#
_symmetry.space_group_name_H-M   'P 1'
#
loop_
_entity.id
_entity.type
_entity.pdbx_description
1 polymer ?
#
loop_
_entity_poly.entity_id
_entity_poly.type
_entity_poly.pdbx_seq_one_letter_code
_entity_poly.pdbx_strand_id
1 'polypeptide(L)'
;MKRNRQMQSVVSKSLEETLVWRQNQEESFERKERELEREEADLQEEFRKIKEKIQSVQNLQEKTKNERAELSGKELQRKRQIIFEGLQNENEVLLNRSVEYKKIEEKQQKNLENMLSIPEIAKKVEEYEDFLDKEDALSQLPASYRDAILAHHQHVRKDLKPVFDAMNSPLPRSEDLEPISLTIQIFMEPFSDEEVTEIAVLFPVRFERYVNWQDDRGSLEDLLLFRINGLLSGVLKKIGMPNASIQEEDLDGYMLLLMDITSEISGDVKMAFQSEISRINKLASELNVVGITLEPVFLASELIDFAEEETL
;
A
#
# COMPACT_ATOMS: atom_id res chain seq x y z
N MET A 1 94.17 -60.21 55.84
CA MET A 1 93.20 -59.08 55.80
C MET A 1 91.78 -59.62 55.80
N LYS A 2 91.30 -60.03 56.99
CA LYS A 2 89.99 -60.68 57.18
C LYS A 2 88.89 -59.62 57.32
N ARG A 3 87.82 -59.84 56.56
CA ARG A 3 86.60 -59.04 56.46
C ARG A 3 85.96 -58.84 57.84
N ASN A 4 85.89 -57.60 58.32
CA ASN A 4 85.02 -57.21 59.41
C ASN A 4 83.61 -56.97 58.83
N ARG A 5 82.84 -58.05 58.67
CA ARG A 5 81.39 -57.95 58.45
C ARG A 5 80.77 -57.62 59.80
N GLN A 6 80.52 -56.34 60.06
CA GLN A 6 79.56 -55.94 61.09
C GLN A 6 78.21 -56.58 60.73
N MET A 7 77.80 -57.58 61.51
CA MET A 7 76.43 -58.07 61.49
C MET A 7 75.55 -56.95 62.07
N GLN A 8 75.03 -56.10 61.20
CA GLN A 8 73.86 -55.29 61.51
C GLN A 8 72.76 -56.23 62.05
N SER A 9 72.16 -55.89 63.19
CA SER A 9 71.09 -56.70 63.77
C SER A 9 69.91 -56.76 62.80
N VAL A 10 69.21 -57.90 62.75
CA VAL A 10 68.03 -58.09 61.88
C VAL A 10 67.01 -56.96 62.05
N VAL A 11 66.88 -56.44 63.28
CA VAL A 11 66.03 -55.29 63.64
C VAL A 11 66.49 -54.00 62.96
N SER A 12 67.80 -53.72 62.89
CA SER A 12 68.32 -52.52 62.21
C SER A 12 68.05 -52.52 60.70
N LYS A 13 68.16 -53.68 60.04
CA LYS A 13 67.79 -53.82 58.62
C LYS A 13 66.30 -53.64 58.36
N SER A 14 65.45 -54.26 59.18
CA SER A 14 63.99 -54.08 59.04
C SER A 14 63.55 -52.63 59.33
N LEU A 15 64.24 -51.91 60.22
CA LEU A 15 64.00 -50.48 60.45
C LEU A 15 64.45 -49.60 59.26
N GLU A 16 65.61 -49.89 58.66
CA GLU A 16 66.05 -49.22 57.42
C GLU A 16 65.08 -49.49 56.25
N GLU A 17 64.62 -50.73 56.09
CA GLU A 17 63.62 -51.09 55.07
C GLU A 17 62.28 -50.37 55.30
N THR A 18 61.86 -50.21 56.57
CA THR A 18 60.64 -49.46 56.92
C THR A 18 60.81 -47.97 56.65
N LEU A 19 61.99 -47.39 56.89
CA LEU A 19 62.30 -45.99 56.58
C LEU A 19 62.30 -45.74 55.07
N VAL A 20 62.93 -46.63 54.29
CA VAL A 20 62.94 -46.56 52.81
C VAL A 20 61.52 -46.74 52.26
N TRP A 21 60.72 -47.67 52.81
CA TRP A 21 59.31 -47.82 52.43
C TRP A 21 58.52 -46.56 52.72
N ARG A 22 58.67 -45.97 53.91
CA ARG A 22 57.99 -44.72 54.28
C ARG A 22 58.36 -43.59 53.32
N GLN A 23 59.66 -43.41 53.04
CA GLN A 23 60.13 -42.38 52.12
C GLN A 23 59.56 -42.58 50.70
N ASN A 24 59.54 -43.82 50.20
CA ASN A 24 58.92 -44.13 48.90
C ASN A 24 57.41 -43.90 48.89
N GLN A 25 56.70 -44.13 50.01
CA GLN A 25 55.28 -43.81 50.13
C GLN A 25 55.06 -42.29 50.16
N GLU A 26 55.87 -41.55 50.90
CA GLU A 26 55.83 -40.07 50.98
C GLU A 26 56.05 -39.45 49.59
N GLU A 27 57.07 -39.90 48.84
CA GLU A 27 57.29 -39.47 47.46
C GLU A 27 56.14 -39.86 46.50
N SER A 28 55.52 -41.04 46.71
CA SER A 28 54.37 -41.49 45.93
C SER A 28 53.13 -40.63 46.19
N PHE A 29 52.88 -40.27 47.47
CA PHE A 29 51.80 -39.39 47.84
C PHE A 29 52.01 -37.96 47.32
N GLU A 30 53.22 -37.42 47.43
CA GLU A 30 53.54 -36.10 46.85
C GLU A 30 53.37 -36.05 45.33
N ARG A 31 53.66 -37.15 44.62
CA ARG A 31 53.42 -37.23 43.17
C ARG A 31 51.93 -37.24 42.87
N LYS A 32 51.14 -38.04 43.58
CA LYS A 32 49.69 -38.09 43.43
C LYS A 32 49.03 -36.76 43.78
N GLU A 33 49.48 -36.10 44.83
CA GLU A 33 48.99 -34.78 45.23
C GLU A 33 49.27 -33.75 44.12
N ARG A 34 50.48 -33.73 43.56
CA ARG A 34 50.81 -32.88 42.41
C ARG A 34 50.03 -33.21 41.14
N GLU A 35 49.72 -34.48 40.90
CA GLU A 35 48.86 -34.90 39.78
C GLU A 35 47.42 -34.40 39.98
N LEU A 36 46.88 -34.56 41.18
CA LEU A 36 45.54 -34.08 41.55
C LEU A 36 45.45 -32.54 41.51
N GLU A 37 46.46 -31.82 41.99
CA GLU A 37 46.52 -30.35 41.90
C GLU A 37 46.51 -29.85 40.45
N ARG A 38 47.20 -30.57 39.55
CA ARG A 38 47.17 -30.25 38.11
C ARG A 38 45.81 -30.53 37.51
N GLU A 39 45.23 -31.69 37.81
CA GLU A 39 43.90 -32.06 37.33
C GLU A 39 42.83 -31.08 37.84
N GLU A 40 42.93 -30.64 39.10
CA GLU A 40 42.06 -29.60 39.66
C GLU A 40 42.23 -28.27 38.93
N ALA A 41 43.47 -27.83 38.68
CA ALA A 41 43.74 -26.59 37.94
C ALA A 41 43.20 -26.64 36.49
N ASP A 42 43.37 -27.78 35.80
CA ASP A 42 42.87 -27.99 34.44
C ASP A 42 41.33 -27.96 34.41
N LEU A 43 40.67 -28.64 35.36
CA LEU A 43 39.20 -28.63 35.49
C LEU A 43 38.66 -27.23 35.84
N GLN A 44 39.35 -26.48 36.69
CA GLN A 44 38.98 -25.08 36.99
C GLN A 44 39.07 -24.19 35.74
N GLU A 45 40.10 -24.39 34.90
CA GLU A 45 40.26 -23.66 33.64
C GLU A 45 39.19 -24.04 32.60
N GLU A 46 38.85 -25.33 32.48
CA GLU A 46 37.74 -25.79 31.65
C GLU A 46 36.40 -25.21 32.13
N PHE A 47 36.15 -25.22 33.43
CA PHE A 47 34.95 -24.64 34.01
C PHE A 47 34.85 -23.14 33.71
N ARG A 48 35.97 -22.40 33.80
CA ARG A 48 36.04 -20.99 33.42
C ARG A 48 35.68 -20.77 31.95
N LYS A 49 36.29 -21.55 31.04
CA LYS A 49 35.98 -21.48 29.59
C LYS A 49 34.52 -21.80 29.29
N ILE A 50 33.95 -22.80 29.95
CA ILE A 50 32.53 -23.16 29.81
C ILE A 50 31.65 -22.01 30.30
N LYS A 51 31.99 -21.38 31.44
CA LYS A 51 31.25 -20.23 31.99
C LYS A 51 31.27 -19.04 31.03
N GLU A 52 32.42 -18.71 30.45
CA GLU A 52 32.55 -17.67 29.41
C GLU A 52 31.69 -17.99 28.17
N LYS A 53 31.69 -19.26 27.75
CA LYS A 53 30.87 -19.71 26.62
C LYS A 53 29.38 -19.62 26.92
N ILE A 54 28.94 -19.96 28.13
CA ILE A 54 27.55 -19.79 28.57
C ILE A 54 27.15 -18.31 28.53
N GLN A 55 27.99 -17.42 29.05
CA GLN A 55 27.72 -15.98 29.05
C GLN A 55 27.65 -15.41 27.62
N SER A 56 28.53 -15.87 26.72
CA SER A 56 28.48 -15.52 25.29
C SER A 56 27.18 -15.96 24.62
N VAL A 57 26.72 -17.20 24.88
CA VAL A 57 25.45 -17.70 24.35
C VAL A 57 24.26 -16.93 24.93
N GLN A 58 24.28 -16.57 26.21
CA GLN A 58 23.24 -15.74 26.83
C GLN A 58 23.16 -14.35 26.18
N ASN A 59 24.29 -13.69 25.96
CA ASN A 59 24.34 -12.40 25.27
C ASN A 59 23.82 -12.50 23.83
N LEU A 60 24.17 -13.56 23.10
CA LEU A 60 23.63 -13.81 21.76
C LEU A 60 22.12 -14.03 21.79
N GLN A 61 21.62 -14.80 22.76
CA GLN A 61 20.19 -15.04 22.93
C GLN A 61 19.42 -13.75 23.23
N GLU A 62 19.97 -12.88 24.09
CA GLU A 62 19.40 -11.56 24.38
C GLU A 62 19.39 -10.68 23.14
N LYS A 63 20.52 -10.62 22.41
CA LYS A 63 20.62 -9.87 21.15
C LYS A 63 19.59 -10.34 20.12
N THR A 64 19.45 -11.65 19.91
CA THR A 64 18.44 -12.20 18.98
C THR A 64 17.01 -11.94 19.43
N LYS A 65 16.74 -11.92 20.75
CA LYS A 65 15.42 -11.53 21.27
C LYS A 65 15.12 -10.07 20.98
N ASN A 66 16.08 -9.17 21.17
CA ASN A 66 15.94 -7.75 20.87
C ASN A 66 15.75 -7.53 19.36
N GLU A 67 16.57 -8.16 18.53
CA GLU A 67 16.41 -8.09 17.07
C GLU A 67 15.03 -8.61 16.63
N ARG A 68 14.54 -9.71 17.22
CA ARG A 68 13.22 -10.25 16.93
C ARG A 68 12.10 -9.29 17.37
N ALA A 69 12.26 -8.61 18.50
CA ALA A 69 11.31 -7.60 18.96
C ALA A 69 11.27 -6.38 18.02
N GLU A 70 12.40 -6.01 17.40
CA GLU A 70 12.49 -4.91 16.43
C GLU A 70 11.99 -5.27 15.02
N LEU A 71 11.88 -6.56 14.67
CA LEU A 71 11.52 -6.97 13.31
C LEU A 71 10.14 -6.48 12.89
N SER A 72 9.16 -6.46 13.79
CA SER A 72 7.80 -5.98 13.50
C SER A 72 7.81 -4.50 13.11
N GLY A 73 8.51 -3.65 13.87
CA GLY A 73 8.65 -2.23 13.56
C GLY A 73 9.36 -1.98 12.22
N LYS A 74 10.43 -2.73 11.93
CA LYS A 74 11.14 -2.63 10.64
C LYS A 74 10.30 -3.12 9.46
N GLU A 75 9.47 -4.15 9.67
CA GLU A 75 8.53 -4.63 8.67
C GLU A 75 7.46 -3.58 8.37
N LEU A 76 6.87 -2.96 9.40
CA LEU A 76 5.89 -1.90 9.27
C LEU A 76 6.47 -0.70 8.50
N GLN A 77 7.67 -0.24 8.90
CA GLN A 77 8.36 0.86 8.22
C GLN A 77 8.62 0.56 6.74
N ARG A 78 9.08 -0.65 6.41
CA ARG A 78 9.29 -1.06 5.00
C ARG A 78 7.99 -1.11 4.22
N LYS A 79 6.89 -1.59 4.81
CA LYS A 79 5.58 -1.60 4.16
C LYS A 79 5.11 -0.18 3.86
N ARG A 80 5.22 0.75 4.82
CA ARG A 80 4.91 2.18 4.61
C ARG A 80 5.74 2.75 3.46
N GLN A 81 7.06 2.54 3.49
CA GLN A 81 7.95 3.01 2.42
C GLN A 81 7.53 2.48 1.04
N ILE A 82 7.21 1.19 0.93
CA ILE A 82 6.75 0.57 -0.33
C ILE A 82 5.42 1.20 -0.81
N ILE A 83 4.50 1.50 0.10
CA ILE A 83 3.22 2.13 -0.24
C ILE A 83 3.46 3.52 -0.86
N PHE A 84 4.28 4.36 -0.21
CA PHE A 84 4.54 5.72 -0.70
C PHE A 84 5.41 5.75 -1.97
N GLU A 85 6.42 4.89 -2.07
CA GLU A 85 7.17 4.72 -3.33
C GLU A 85 6.25 4.24 -4.47
N GLY A 86 5.32 3.33 -4.17
CA GLY A 86 4.29 2.88 -5.11
C GLY A 86 3.37 4.02 -5.56
N LEU A 87 2.83 4.79 -4.61
CA LEU A 87 1.98 5.96 -4.88
C LEU A 87 2.68 7.03 -5.71
N GLN A 88 3.98 7.26 -5.47
CA GLN A 88 4.77 8.16 -6.28
C GLN A 88 4.86 7.68 -7.73
N ASN A 89 5.24 6.43 -7.94
CA ASN A 89 5.33 5.86 -9.29
C ASN A 89 3.97 5.87 -10.00
N GLU A 90 2.88 5.55 -9.29
CA GLU A 90 1.52 5.58 -9.83
C GLU A 90 1.06 7.00 -10.16
N ASN A 91 1.41 8.00 -9.34
CA ASN A 91 1.10 9.40 -9.63
C ASN A 91 1.86 9.89 -10.87
N GLU A 92 3.13 9.53 -11.02
CA GLU A 92 3.91 9.85 -12.24
C GLU A 92 3.28 9.21 -13.48
N VAL A 93 2.82 7.96 -13.38
CA VAL A 93 2.05 7.31 -14.45
C VAL A 93 0.77 8.10 -14.76
N LEU A 94 0.01 8.48 -13.74
CA LEU A 94 -1.24 9.22 -13.90
C LEU A 94 -1.01 10.58 -14.60
N LEU A 95 0.03 11.31 -14.21
CA LEU A 95 0.42 12.58 -14.84
C LEU A 95 0.81 12.39 -16.32
N ASN A 96 1.64 11.39 -16.61
CA ASN A 96 2.03 11.06 -17.99
C ASN A 96 0.82 10.68 -18.85
N ARG A 97 -0.10 9.87 -18.30
CA ARG A 97 -1.34 9.49 -18.98
C ARG A 97 -2.29 10.68 -19.14
N SER A 98 -2.26 11.64 -18.22
CA SER A 98 -3.08 12.86 -18.33
C SER A 98 -2.68 13.72 -19.51
N VAL A 99 -1.39 13.76 -19.86
CA VAL A 99 -0.93 14.44 -21.08
C VAL A 99 -1.47 13.76 -22.34
N GLU A 100 -1.47 12.43 -22.38
CA GLU A 100 -2.03 11.68 -23.52
C GLU A 100 -3.54 11.82 -23.62
N TYR A 101 -4.25 11.82 -22.48
CA TYR A 101 -5.68 12.09 -22.43
C TYR A 101 -6.02 13.45 -23.07
N LYS A 102 -5.32 14.51 -22.65
CA LYS A 102 -5.51 15.87 -23.19
C LYS A 102 -5.26 15.92 -24.70
N LYS A 103 -4.22 15.25 -25.22
CA LYS A 103 -3.98 15.18 -26.68
C LYS A 103 -5.13 14.51 -27.43
N ILE A 104 -5.72 13.46 -26.86
CA ILE A 104 -6.86 12.74 -27.46
C ILE A 104 -8.11 13.62 -27.46
N GLU A 105 -8.36 14.33 -26.36
CA GLU A 105 -9.43 15.30 -26.22
C GLU A 105 -9.28 16.47 -27.20
N GLU A 106 -8.12 17.11 -27.26
CA GLU A 106 -7.79 18.18 -28.21
C GLU A 106 -7.98 17.74 -29.66
N LYS A 107 -7.63 16.50 -29.99
CA LYS A 107 -7.85 15.93 -31.33
C LYS A 107 -9.35 15.78 -31.63
N GLN A 108 -10.16 15.33 -30.67
CA GLN A 108 -11.62 15.26 -30.84
C GLN A 108 -12.21 16.67 -30.99
N GLN A 109 -11.80 17.60 -30.14
CA GLN A 109 -12.24 18.99 -30.19
C GLN A 109 -11.91 19.62 -31.55
N LYS A 110 -10.68 19.46 -32.04
CA LYS A 110 -10.28 19.95 -33.36
C LYS A 110 -11.09 19.33 -34.49
N ASN A 111 -11.41 18.04 -34.41
CA ASN A 111 -12.27 17.38 -35.39
C ASN A 111 -13.69 17.98 -35.37
N LEU A 112 -14.22 18.27 -34.19
CA LEU A 112 -15.52 18.88 -33.99
C LEU A 112 -15.54 20.32 -34.51
N GLU A 113 -14.50 21.11 -34.21
CA GLU A 113 -14.29 22.45 -34.76
C GLU A 113 -14.20 22.43 -36.29
N ASN A 114 -13.49 21.46 -36.88
CA ASN A 114 -13.43 21.30 -38.33
C ASN A 114 -14.81 20.99 -38.93
N MET A 115 -15.62 20.15 -38.29
CA MET A 115 -17.00 19.90 -38.74
C MET A 115 -17.86 21.16 -38.64
N LEU A 116 -17.77 21.89 -37.53
CA LEU A 116 -18.51 23.15 -37.33
C LEU A 116 -18.06 24.25 -38.28
N SER A 117 -16.80 24.24 -38.74
CA SER A 117 -16.29 25.22 -39.70
C SER A 117 -16.89 25.08 -41.12
N ILE A 118 -17.57 23.96 -41.40
CA ILE A 118 -18.28 23.77 -42.67
C ILE A 118 -19.50 24.72 -42.68
N PRO A 119 -19.57 25.70 -43.60
CA PRO A 119 -20.61 26.74 -43.55
C PRO A 119 -22.05 26.21 -43.54
N GLU A 120 -22.29 25.09 -44.22
CA GLU A 120 -23.60 24.43 -44.26
C GLU A 120 -23.99 23.82 -42.90
N ILE A 121 -23.01 23.36 -42.12
CA ILE A 121 -23.22 22.80 -40.79
C ILE A 121 -23.39 23.93 -39.78
N ALA A 122 -22.53 24.95 -39.81
CA ALA A 122 -22.64 26.14 -38.94
C ALA A 122 -24.05 26.76 -39.02
N LYS A 123 -24.54 26.96 -40.24
CA LYS A 123 -25.88 27.52 -40.46
C LYS A 123 -26.99 26.62 -39.89
N LYS A 124 -26.86 25.30 -40.01
CA LYS A 124 -27.82 24.35 -39.42
C LYS A 124 -27.77 24.33 -37.90
N VAL A 125 -26.60 24.54 -37.30
CA VAL A 125 -26.46 24.70 -35.84
C VAL A 125 -27.16 25.96 -35.38
N GLU A 126 -26.95 27.10 -36.05
CA GLU A 126 -27.69 28.35 -35.76
C GLU A 126 -29.20 28.13 -35.88
N GLU A 127 -29.67 27.49 -36.96
CA GLU A 127 -31.09 27.15 -37.16
C GLU A 127 -31.64 26.20 -36.07
N TYR A 128 -30.80 25.31 -35.53
CA TYR A 128 -31.17 24.39 -34.45
C TYR A 128 -31.28 25.11 -33.09
N GLU A 129 -30.33 25.99 -32.77
CA GLU A 129 -30.36 26.84 -31.56
C GLU A 129 -31.55 27.81 -31.60
N ASP A 130 -31.77 28.47 -32.73
CA ASP A 130 -32.92 29.37 -32.96
C ASP A 130 -34.27 28.66 -32.74
N PHE A 131 -34.33 27.36 -33.04
CA PHE A 131 -35.53 26.57 -32.81
C PHE A 131 -35.72 26.29 -31.31
N LEU A 132 -34.67 25.92 -30.59
CA LEU A 132 -34.75 25.64 -29.14
C LEU A 132 -35.22 26.88 -28.37
N ASP A 133 -34.70 28.05 -28.71
CA ASP A 133 -35.11 29.33 -28.09
C ASP A 133 -36.58 29.69 -28.35
N LYS A 134 -37.16 29.19 -29.44
CA LYS A 134 -38.53 29.51 -29.88
C LYS A 134 -39.49 28.33 -29.69
N GLU A 135 -39.03 27.21 -29.13
CA GLU A 135 -39.80 25.96 -29.03
C GLU A 135 -41.10 26.17 -28.22
N ASP A 136 -41.02 26.92 -27.12
CA ASP A 136 -42.17 27.23 -26.26
C ASP A 136 -43.27 28.02 -27.01
N ALA A 137 -42.86 28.87 -27.96
CA ALA A 137 -43.78 29.69 -28.77
C ALA A 137 -44.49 28.88 -29.87
N LEU A 138 -44.02 27.66 -30.19
CA LEU A 138 -44.65 26.78 -31.20
C LEU A 138 -46.06 26.34 -30.80
N SER A 139 -46.35 26.31 -29.49
CA SER A 139 -47.67 25.99 -28.95
C SER A 139 -48.76 27.00 -29.35
N GLN A 140 -48.36 28.23 -29.71
CA GLN A 140 -49.26 29.34 -30.07
C GLN A 140 -49.58 29.38 -31.57
N LEU A 141 -48.89 28.56 -32.39
CA LEU A 141 -49.07 28.53 -33.84
C LEU A 141 -50.19 27.57 -34.26
N PRO A 142 -50.84 27.81 -35.42
CA PRO A 142 -51.80 26.86 -35.97
C PRO A 142 -51.15 25.49 -36.23
N ALA A 143 -51.90 24.41 -36.01
CA ALA A 143 -51.38 23.03 -36.04
C ALA A 143 -50.60 22.69 -37.32
N SER A 144 -51.10 23.10 -38.50
CA SER A 144 -50.42 22.84 -39.77
C SER A 144 -49.05 23.51 -39.90
N TYR A 145 -48.87 24.72 -39.35
CA TYR A 145 -47.59 25.42 -39.36
C TYR A 145 -46.61 24.83 -38.34
N ARG A 146 -47.13 24.47 -37.15
CA ARG A 146 -46.34 23.77 -36.13
C ARG A 146 -45.79 22.45 -36.65
N ASP A 147 -46.61 21.65 -37.31
CA ASP A 147 -46.20 20.34 -37.85
C ASP A 147 -45.13 20.49 -38.94
N ALA A 148 -45.23 21.52 -39.79
CA ALA A 148 -44.23 21.83 -40.80
C ALA A 148 -42.88 22.27 -40.19
N ILE A 149 -42.93 23.12 -39.15
CA ILE A 149 -41.73 23.58 -38.43
C ILE A 149 -41.06 22.41 -37.68
N LEU A 150 -41.83 21.54 -37.03
CA LEU A 150 -41.32 20.33 -36.38
C LEU A 150 -40.69 19.35 -37.38
N ALA A 151 -41.32 19.12 -38.54
CA ALA A 151 -40.77 18.27 -39.59
C ALA A 151 -39.46 18.83 -40.16
N HIS A 152 -39.36 20.15 -40.32
CA HIS A 152 -38.13 20.82 -40.73
C HIS A 152 -37.03 20.68 -39.66
N HIS A 153 -37.36 20.91 -38.38
CA HIS A 153 -36.41 20.73 -37.28
C HIS A 153 -35.91 19.28 -37.16
N GLN A 154 -36.78 18.29 -37.38
CA GLN A 154 -36.35 16.89 -37.45
C GLN A 154 -35.36 16.63 -38.59
N HIS A 155 -35.52 17.31 -39.73
CA HIS A 155 -34.57 17.25 -40.84
C HIS A 155 -33.22 17.89 -40.48
N VAL A 156 -33.24 19.10 -39.91
CA VAL A 156 -32.03 19.80 -39.42
C VAL A 156 -31.31 18.95 -38.38
N ARG A 157 -32.03 18.37 -37.41
CA ARG A 157 -31.46 17.45 -36.40
C ARG A 157 -30.84 16.21 -37.03
N LYS A 158 -31.46 15.65 -38.07
CA LYS A 158 -30.92 14.48 -38.80
C LYS A 158 -29.64 14.84 -39.54
N ASP A 159 -29.56 16.04 -40.09
CA ASP A 159 -28.38 16.52 -40.80
C ASP A 159 -27.24 16.91 -39.85
N LEU A 160 -27.56 17.38 -38.64
CA LEU A 160 -26.60 17.60 -37.55
C LEU A 160 -26.22 16.31 -36.80
N LYS A 161 -26.85 15.18 -37.11
CA LYS A 161 -26.56 13.89 -36.46
C LYS A 161 -25.06 13.54 -36.44
N PRO A 162 -24.26 13.75 -37.51
CA PRO A 162 -22.82 13.47 -37.45
C PRO A 162 -22.08 14.31 -36.41
N VAL A 163 -22.51 15.56 -36.18
CA VAL A 163 -21.93 16.45 -35.16
C VAL A 163 -22.31 15.98 -33.76
N PHE A 164 -23.59 15.64 -33.55
CA PHE A 164 -24.04 15.07 -32.27
C PHE A 164 -23.39 13.72 -31.97
N ASP A 165 -23.24 12.87 -32.98
CA ASP A 165 -22.57 11.58 -32.86
C ASP A 165 -21.09 11.81 -32.53
N ALA A 166 -20.40 12.77 -33.16
CA ALA A 166 -19.01 13.09 -32.85
C ALA A 166 -18.83 13.68 -31.45
N MET A 167 -19.77 14.51 -30.98
CA MET A 167 -19.76 15.11 -29.64
C MET A 167 -20.02 14.08 -28.53
N ASN A 168 -20.89 13.12 -28.79
CA ASN A 168 -21.27 12.09 -27.81
C ASN A 168 -20.50 10.77 -28.00
N SER A 169 -19.65 10.66 -29.02
CA SER A 169 -18.84 9.47 -29.25
C SER A 169 -17.84 9.33 -28.10
N PRO A 170 -17.70 8.12 -27.52
CA PRO A 170 -16.62 7.89 -26.57
C PRO A 170 -15.29 8.17 -27.25
N LEU A 171 -14.38 8.77 -26.49
CA LEU A 171 -13.01 8.96 -26.93
C LEU A 171 -12.38 7.61 -27.30
N PRO A 172 -11.64 7.52 -28.43
CA PRO A 172 -10.99 6.29 -28.82
C PRO A 172 -9.87 5.96 -27.82
N ARG A 173 -9.71 4.67 -27.52
CA ARG A 173 -8.56 4.21 -26.74
C ARG A 173 -7.27 4.46 -27.52
N SER A 174 -6.24 4.93 -26.83
CA SER A 174 -4.91 5.07 -27.41
C SER A 174 -4.33 3.70 -27.73
N GLU A 175 -3.93 3.48 -28.99
CA GLU A 175 -3.34 2.22 -29.46
C GLU A 175 -1.89 2.05 -29.00
N ASP A 176 -1.20 3.16 -28.74
CA ASP A 176 0.23 3.20 -28.37
C ASP A 176 0.47 2.93 -26.88
N LEU A 177 -0.60 2.80 -26.10
CA LEU A 177 -0.57 2.76 -24.65
C LEU A 177 -0.91 1.37 -24.10
N GLU A 178 0.09 0.72 -23.50
CA GLU A 178 -0.13 -0.51 -22.74
C GLU A 178 -1.04 -0.24 -21.53
N PRO A 179 -1.98 -1.17 -21.22
CA PRO A 179 -2.81 -1.06 -20.04
C PRO A 179 -2.01 -1.16 -18.75
N ILE A 180 -2.36 -0.35 -17.77
CA ILE A 180 -1.72 -0.27 -16.45
C ILE A 180 -2.77 -0.23 -15.35
N SER A 181 -2.49 -0.92 -14.25
CA SER A 181 -3.32 -0.88 -13.05
C SER A 181 -2.76 0.13 -12.06
N LEU A 182 -3.61 1.01 -11.55
CA LEU A 182 -3.35 1.88 -10.41
C LEU A 182 -4.00 1.27 -9.17
N THR A 183 -3.33 1.40 -8.04
CA THR A 183 -3.76 0.80 -6.80
C THR A 183 -4.58 1.78 -5.97
N ILE A 184 -5.70 1.31 -5.42
CA ILE A 184 -6.44 2.00 -4.37
C ILE A 184 -6.15 1.26 -3.08
N GLN A 185 -5.38 1.87 -2.18
CA GLN A 185 -5.07 1.27 -0.89
C GLN A 185 -6.21 1.53 0.08
N ILE A 186 -6.78 0.46 0.61
CA ILE A 186 -7.92 0.49 1.53
C ILE A 186 -7.42 -0.04 2.86
N PHE A 187 -7.32 0.83 3.85
CA PHE A 187 -6.89 0.50 5.19
C PHE A 187 -8.12 0.27 6.06
N MET A 188 -8.14 -0.87 6.73
CA MET A 188 -9.22 -1.26 7.62
C MET A 188 -8.69 -2.20 8.69
N GLU A 189 -9.27 -2.13 9.88
CA GLU A 189 -9.01 -3.11 10.91
C GLU A 189 -9.50 -4.52 10.47
N PRO A 190 -8.81 -5.58 10.90
CA PRO A 190 -9.35 -6.92 10.71
C PRO A 190 -10.71 -7.02 11.40
N PHE A 191 -11.69 -7.62 10.71
CA PHE A 191 -12.99 -7.96 11.30
C PHE A 191 -12.80 -9.04 12.38
N SER A 192 -12.26 -8.68 13.53
CA SER A 192 -12.49 -9.36 14.81
C SER A 192 -13.92 -9.03 15.28
N ASP A 193 -14.38 -9.59 16.39
CA ASP A 193 -15.69 -9.26 17.00
C ASP A 193 -15.83 -7.78 17.44
N GLU A 194 -14.92 -6.90 17.02
CA GLU A 194 -14.91 -5.46 17.23
C GLU A 194 -15.54 -4.75 16.01
N GLU A 195 -16.34 -3.73 16.30
CA GLU A 195 -16.99 -2.90 15.29
C GLU A 195 -15.92 -2.16 14.48
N VAL A 196 -15.89 -2.33 13.15
CA VAL A 196 -15.03 -1.50 12.29
C VAL A 196 -15.48 -0.06 12.47
N THR A 197 -14.62 0.77 13.05
CA THR A 197 -14.94 2.18 13.36
C THR A 197 -14.53 3.12 12.23
N GLU A 198 -13.50 2.78 11.47
CA GLU A 198 -12.95 3.64 10.43
C GLU A 198 -12.42 2.84 9.24
N ILE A 199 -12.60 3.38 8.04
CA ILE A 199 -11.95 2.91 6.82
C ILE A 199 -11.26 4.09 6.16
N ALA A 200 -9.97 3.93 5.86
CA ALA A 200 -9.22 4.93 5.12
C ALA A 200 -8.93 4.45 3.70
N VAL A 201 -8.98 5.39 2.74
CA VAL A 201 -8.73 5.12 1.33
C VAL A 201 -7.70 6.10 0.80
N LEU A 202 -6.57 5.55 0.37
CA LEU A 202 -5.44 6.25 -0.21
C LEU A 202 -5.30 5.86 -1.68
N PHE A 203 -4.94 6.83 -2.51
CA PHE A 203 -4.85 6.66 -3.96
C PHE A 203 -3.87 7.68 -4.57
N PRO A 204 -3.35 7.46 -5.79
CA PRO A 204 -2.21 8.21 -6.33
C PRO A 204 -2.57 9.61 -6.86
N VAL A 205 -3.35 10.37 -6.11
CA VAL A 205 -3.70 11.77 -6.37
C VAL A 205 -3.14 12.63 -5.27
N ARG A 206 -2.46 13.73 -5.63
CA ARG A 206 -1.90 14.68 -4.65
C ARG A 206 -3.01 15.44 -3.93
N PHE A 207 -2.87 15.66 -2.63
CA PHE A 207 -3.84 16.44 -1.84
C PHE A 207 -4.00 17.88 -2.38
N GLU A 208 -2.91 18.47 -2.87
CA GLU A 208 -2.92 19.80 -3.51
C GLU A 208 -3.93 19.91 -4.66
N ARG A 209 -4.23 18.82 -5.38
CA ARG A 209 -5.23 18.82 -6.46
C ARG A 209 -6.65 19.03 -5.94
N TYR A 210 -6.98 18.45 -4.79
CA TYR A 210 -8.27 18.67 -4.14
C TYR A 210 -8.42 20.13 -3.69
N VAL A 211 -7.37 20.70 -3.09
CA VAL A 211 -7.37 22.09 -2.62
C VAL A 211 -7.43 23.09 -3.79
N ASN A 212 -6.67 22.84 -4.86
CA ASN A 212 -6.52 23.76 -6.00
C ASN A 212 -7.31 23.32 -7.24
N TRP A 213 -8.54 22.83 -7.05
CA TRP A 213 -9.40 22.29 -8.13
C TRP A 213 -9.76 23.30 -9.25
N GLN A 214 -9.42 24.58 -9.11
CA GLN A 214 -9.76 25.62 -10.08
C GLN A 214 -8.74 25.74 -11.23
N ASP A 215 -7.49 25.30 -11.03
CA ASP A 215 -6.39 25.68 -11.91
C ASP A 215 -6.27 24.84 -13.20
N ASP A 216 -6.73 23.58 -13.19
CA ASP A 216 -6.59 22.67 -14.34
C ASP A 216 -7.74 21.65 -14.43
N ARG A 217 -8.98 22.16 -14.50
CA ARG A 217 -10.18 21.32 -14.55
C ARG A 217 -10.13 20.32 -15.69
N GLY A 218 -10.38 19.05 -15.38
CA GLY A 218 -10.50 17.98 -16.36
C GLY A 218 -9.21 17.17 -16.55
N SER A 219 -8.22 17.39 -15.68
CA SER A 219 -7.09 16.47 -15.58
C SER A 219 -7.57 15.06 -15.19
N LEU A 220 -6.78 14.03 -15.52
CA LEU A 220 -7.11 12.67 -15.08
C LEU A 220 -7.11 12.53 -13.55
N GLU A 221 -6.33 13.36 -12.85
CA GLU A 221 -6.32 13.42 -11.38
C GLU A 221 -7.68 13.86 -10.83
N ASP A 222 -8.28 14.91 -11.40
CA ASP A 222 -9.61 15.39 -10.99
C ASP A 222 -10.70 14.36 -11.28
N LEU A 223 -10.62 13.75 -12.46
CA LEU A 223 -11.58 12.72 -12.88
C LEU A 223 -11.47 11.50 -11.98
N LEU A 224 -10.26 11.05 -11.65
CA LEU A 224 -10.04 9.96 -10.72
C LEU A 224 -10.58 10.30 -9.33
N LEU A 225 -10.27 11.48 -8.79
CA LEU A 225 -10.78 11.95 -7.51
C LEU A 225 -12.32 11.94 -7.46
N PHE A 226 -12.97 12.44 -8.52
CA PHE A 226 -14.43 12.39 -8.64
C PHE A 226 -14.97 10.94 -8.68
N ARG A 227 -14.28 10.04 -9.40
CA ARG A 227 -14.65 8.61 -9.44
C ARG A 227 -14.48 7.94 -8.09
N ILE A 228 -13.41 8.23 -7.35
CA ILE A 228 -13.20 7.69 -6.00
C ILE A 228 -14.29 8.19 -5.05
N ASN A 229 -14.66 9.47 -5.06
CA ASN A 229 -15.79 9.95 -4.25
C ASN A 229 -17.11 9.24 -4.59
N GLY A 230 -17.38 9.02 -5.88
CA GLY A 230 -18.52 8.22 -6.33
C GLY A 230 -18.44 6.73 -5.94
N LEU A 231 -17.23 6.17 -5.91
CA LEU A 231 -16.92 4.83 -5.43
C LEU A 231 -17.31 4.72 -3.96
N LEU A 232 -16.80 5.62 -3.12
CA LEU A 232 -17.04 5.60 -1.67
C LEU A 232 -18.53 5.72 -1.37
N SER A 233 -19.22 6.65 -2.03
CA SER A 233 -20.67 6.78 -1.92
C SER A 233 -21.42 5.49 -2.28
N GLY A 234 -20.95 4.78 -3.33
CA GLY A 234 -21.50 3.49 -3.74
C GLY A 234 -21.22 2.37 -2.74
N VAL A 235 -20.01 2.34 -2.16
CA VAL A 235 -19.61 1.40 -1.12
C VAL A 235 -20.47 1.61 0.12
N LEU A 236 -20.52 2.84 0.63
CA LEU A 236 -21.34 3.27 1.77
C LEU A 236 -22.79 2.82 1.62
N LYS A 237 -23.39 3.01 0.44
CA LYS A 237 -24.75 2.54 0.16
C LYS A 237 -24.90 1.02 0.23
N LYS A 238 -23.92 0.24 -0.25
CA LYS A 238 -23.94 -1.23 -0.22
C LYS A 238 -23.76 -1.81 1.17
N ILE A 239 -22.99 -1.13 2.01
CA ILE A 239 -22.74 -1.55 3.40
C ILE A 239 -23.80 -1.06 4.38
N GLY A 240 -24.85 -0.36 3.88
CA GLY A 240 -25.99 0.09 4.68
C GLY A 240 -25.83 1.48 5.31
N MET A 241 -24.78 2.22 4.94
CA MET A 241 -24.39 3.49 5.57
C MET A 241 -24.30 4.66 4.60
N PRO A 242 -25.36 4.97 3.82
CA PRO A 242 -25.30 5.99 2.77
C PRO A 242 -25.02 7.41 3.26
N ASN A 243 -25.14 7.67 4.57
CA ASN A 243 -24.97 8.98 5.19
C ASN A 243 -23.70 9.06 6.07
N ALA A 244 -22.82 8.06 6.03
CA ALA A 244 -21.54 8.15 6.72
C ALA A 244 -20.73 9.34 6.20
N SER A 245 -20.03 10.04 7.09
CA SER A 245 -19.16 11.13 6.71
C SER A 245 -17.91 10.61 6.04
N ILE A 246 -17.51 11.29 4.96
CA ILE A 246 -16.20 11.13 4.32
C ILE A 246 -15.42 12.39 4.69
N GLN A 247 -14.27 12.23 5.34
CA GLN A 247 -13.35 13.30 5.66
C GLN A 247 -12.13 13.21 4.76
N GLU A 248 -11.59 14.36 4.37
CA GLU A 248 -10.44 14.47 3.48
C GLU A 248 -9.21 14.94 4.24
N GLU A 249 -8.11 14.20 4.14
CA GLU A 249 -6.85 14.51 4.81
C GLU A 249 -5.66 14.44 3.86
N ASP A 250 -4.58 15.12 4.26
CA ASP A 250 -3.28 15.09 3.58
C ASP A 250 -2.37 14.08 4.29
N LEU A 251 -2.01 13.01 3.59
CA LEU A 251 -1.04 12.02 4.06
C LEU A 251 0.19 12.04 3.14
N ASP A 252 1.29 12.62 3.60
CA ASP A 252 2.54 12.77 2.85
C ASP A 252 2.37 13.42 1.46
N GLY A 253 1.44 14.37 1.34
CA GLY A 253 1.12 15.08 0.09
C GLY A 253 0.12 14.34 -0.80
N TYR A 254 -0.44 13.21 -0.35
CA TYR A 254 -1.44 12.42 -1.09
C TYR A 254 -2.82 12.54 -0.45
N MET A 255 -3.84 12.39 -1.30
CA MET A 255 -5.22 12.43 -0.88
C MET A 255 -5.59 11.18 -0.10
N LEU A 256 -5.99 11.38 1.14
CA LEU A 256 -6.55 10.36 2.00
C LEU A 256 -8.03 10.66 2.26
N LEU A 257 -8.87 9.63 2.15
CA LEU A 257 -10.29 9.73 2.45
C LEU A 257 -10.63 8.81 3.62
N LEU A 258 -11.06 9.39 4.73
CA LEU A 258 -11.48 8.70 5.94
C LEU A 258 -13.00 8.55 5.96
N MET A 259 -13.50 7.34 6.19
CA MET A 259 -14.93 7.07 6.36
C MET A 259 -15.19 6.67 7.81
N ASP A 260 -16.01 7.48 8.48
CA ASP A 260 -16.43 7.24 9.86
C ASP A 260 -17.62 6.25 9.87
N ILE A 261 -17.41 5.10 10.50
CA ILE A 261 -18.39 4.02 10.59
C ILE A 261 -18.98 4.01 11.99
N THR A 262 -20.04 4.79 12.16
CA THR A 262 -20.70 4.98 13.46
C THR A 262 -21.77 3.93 13.80
N SER A 263 -21.99 2.93 12.95
CA SER A 263 -23.10 1.97 13.09
C SER A 263 -22.77 0.60 12.52
N GLU A 264 -23.51 -0.43 12.95
CA GLU A 264 -23.38 -1.79 12.42
C GLU A 264 -23.48 -1.83 10.89
N ILE A 265 -22.44 -2.41 10.28
CA ILE A 265 -22.36 -2.62 8.84
C ILE A 265 -23.26 -3.80 8.43
N SER A 266 -24.10 -3.62 7.40
CA SER A 266 -25.02 -4.67 6.94
C SER A 266 -24.45 -5.59 5.86
N GLY A 267 -23.22 -5.40 5.39
CA GLY A 267 -22.66 -6.12 4.24
C GLY A 267 -21.14 -6.26 4.25
N ASP A 268 -20.61 -7.04 3.30
CA ASP A 268 -19.16 -7.23 3.17
C ASP A 268 -18.52 -6.00 2.48
N VAL A 269 -17.75 -5.24 3.27
CA VAL A 269 -17.00 -4.06 2.82
C VAL A 269 -16.06 -4.38 1.67
N LYS A 270 -15.31 -5.49 1.75
CA LYS A 270 -14.33 -5.86 0.71
C LYS A 270 -15.04 -6.16 -0.60
N MET A 271 -16.15 -6.89 -0.55
CA MET A 271 -16.98 -7.13 -1.73
C MET A 271 -17.61 -5.85 -2.26
N ALA A 272 -18.03 -4.93 -1.39
CA ALA A 272 -18.58 -3.63 -1.80
C ALA A 272 -17.55 -2.82 -2.60
N PHE A 273 -16.31 -2.69 -2.09
CA PHE A 273 -15.20 -2.04 -2.78
C PHE A 273 -14.87 -2.72 -4.11
N GLN A 274 -14.65 -4.03 -4.11
CA GLN A 274 -14.34 -4.78 -5.34
C GLN A 274 -15.42 -4.61 -6.42
N SER A 275 -16.69 -4.61 -6.00
CA SER A 275 -17.81 -4.44 -6.90
C SER A 275 -17.89 -3.02 -7.47
N GLU A 276 -17.66 -1.98 -6.65
CA GLU A 276 -17.65 -0.59 -7.13
C GLU A 276 -16.43 -0.28 -8.02
N ILE A 277 -15.24 -0.80 -7.68
CA ILE A 277 -14.05 -0.67 -8.53
C ILE A 277 -14.27 -1.35 -9.88
N SER A 278 -14.84 -2.56 -9.86
CA SER A 278 -15.21 -3.26 -11.11
C SER A 278 -16.22 -2.48 -11.95
N ARG A 279 -17.12 -1.72 -11.30
CA ARG A 279 -18.06 -0.83 -11.99
C ARG A 279 -17.34 0.35 -12.63
N ILE A 280 -16.39 0.98 -11.93
CA ILE A 280 -15.60 2.10 -12.45
C ILE A 280 -14.76 1.65 -13.64
N ASN A 281 -14.05 0.53 -13.54
CA ASN A 281 -13.25 -0.01 -14.66
C ASN A 281 -14.09 -0.24 -15.93
N LYS A 282 -15.39 -0.55 -15.78
CA LYS A 282 -16.31 -0.73 -16.93
C LYS A 282 -16.89 0.58 -17.46
N LEU A 283 -17.08 1.60 -16.62
CA LEU A 283 -17.86 2.80 -16.96
C LEU A 283 -17.03 4.07 -17.12
N ALA A 284 -15.82 4.13 -16.55
CA ALA A 284 -14.92 5.27 -16.65
C ALA A 284 -14.26 5.27 -18.02
N SER A 285 -14.92 5.89 -19.01
CA SER A 285 -14.39 6.00 -20.37
C SER A 285 -13.06 6.75 -20.39
N GLU A 286 -12.90 7.77 -19.54
CA GLU A 286 -11.68 8.57 -19.41
C GLU A 286 -10.45 7.73 -19.04
N LEU A 287 -10.58 6.79 -18.10
CA LEU A 287 -9.49 5.90 -17.70
C LEU A 287 -9.22 4.86 -18.79
N ASN A 288 -10.29 4.32 -19.39
CA ASN A 288 -10.19 3.33 -20.46
C ASN A 288 -9.48 3.86 -21.72
N VAL A 289 -9.66 5.16 -22.02
CA VAL A 289 -9.01 5.84 -23.15
C VAL A 289 -7.49 5.77 -23.05
N VAL A 290 -6.96 5.94 -21.83
CA VAL A 290 -5.53 5.89 -21.55
C VAL A 290 -5.07 4.56 -20.98
N GLY A 291 -5.92 3.53 -21.02
CA GLY A 291 -5.59 2.18 -20.57
C GLY A 291 -5.34 2.06 -19.07
N ILE A 292 -5.95 2.90 -18.23
CA ILE A 292 -5.86 2.79 -16.78
C ILE A 292 -6.98 1.89 -16.25
N THR A 293 -6.61 0.94 -15.38
CA THR A 293 -7.53 0.16 -14.55
C THR A 293 -7.24 0.39 -13.07
N LEU A 294 -8.24 0.24 -12.22
CA LEU A 294 -8.09 0.40 -10.76
C LEU A 294 -8.13 -0.97 -10.08
N GLU A 295 -7.25 -1.18 -9.09
CA GLU A 295 -7.17 -2.40 -8.30
C GLU A 295 -7.22 -2.11 -6.79
N PRO A 296 -8.10 -2.76 -6.02
CA PRO A 296 -8.11 -2.61 -4.57
C PRO A 296 -6.99 -3.41 -3.92
N VAL A 297 -6.26 -2.79 -3.00
CA VAL A 297 -5.35 -3.48 -2.09
C VAL A 297 -5.78 -3.21 -0.66
N PHE A 298 -6.13 -4.27 0.06
CA PHE A 298 -6.57 -4.18 1.45
C PHE A 298 -5.38 -4.30 2.40
N LEU A 299 -5.22 -3.32 3.27
CA LEU A 299 -4.09 -3.16 4.17
C LEU A 299 -4.60 -2.99 5.62
N ALA A 300 -3.74 -3.28 6.59
CA ALA A 300 -4.04 -3.08 8.01
C ALA A 300 -3.97 -1.58 8.36
N SER A 301 -4.89 -1.10 9.20
CA SER A 301 -4.98 0.30 9.67
C SER A 301 -3.70 0.81 10.33
N GLU A 302 -2.94 -0.05 11.04
CA GLU A 302 -1.65 0.30 11.67
C GLU A 302 -0.62 0.91 10.69
N LEU A 303 -0.80 0.70 9.37
CA LEU A 303 0.08 1.27 8.35
C LEU A 303 -0.09 2.78 8.16
N ILE A 304 -1.20 3.36 8.62
CA ILE A 304 -1.53 4.79 8.46
C ILE A 304 -1.72 5.51 9.80
N ASP A 305 -1.35 4.88 10.93
CA ASP A 305 -1.58 5.42 12.28
C ASP A 305 -1.25 6.92 12.38
N PHE A 306 -2.31 7.71 12.53
CA PHE A 306 -2.34 9.18 12.51
C PHE A 306 -1.77 9.83 13.78
N ALA A 307 -1.24 9.04 14.72
CA ALA A 307 -1.12 9.45 16.11
C ALA A 307 0.30 9.60 16.69
N GLU A 308 1.39 9.24 15.99
CA GLU A 308 2.72 9.12 16.64
C GLU A 308 3.91 9.78 15.93
N GLU A 309 3.71 10.79 15.05
CA GLU A 309 4.86 11.57 14.55
C GLU A 309 5.17 12.87 15.33
N GLU A 310 4.37 13.24 16.34
CA GLU A 310 4.67 14.42 17.19
C GLU A 310 5.46 14.13 18.48
N THR A 311 5.88 12.88 18.74
CA THR A 311 6.69 12.57 19.94
C THR A 311 7.87 11.65 19.65
N LEU A 312 8.88 12.14 18.93
CA LEU A 312 10.26 11.67 19.07
C LEU A 312 11.26 12.82 19.03
#